data_AF-A0A0R3WH79-F1
#
_entry.id   AF-A0A0R3WH79-F1
#
_cell.length_a   1.000
_cell.length_b   1.000
_cell.length_c   1.000
_cell.angle_alpha   90.00
_cell.angle_beta   90.00
_cell.angle_gamma   90.00
#
_symmetry.space_group_name_H-M   'P 1'
#
loop_
_entity.id
_entity.type
_entity.pdbx_description
1 polymer ?
#
loop_
_entity_poly.entity_id
_entity_poly.type
_entity_poly.pdbx_seq_one_letter_code
_entity_poly.pdbx_strand_id
1 'polypeptide(L)'
;MVEALASDYTESEFRQDEVVVRVRYHQLLKYAPPFEIGMFIIGVVASALIGVSTQLSFLLFSSLVDDFSSPTQGGFKTTVQRMAMLGAVTFLVAYMQMFCLQFCARR
;
A
#
# COMPACT_ATOMS: atom_id res chain seq x y z
N MET A 1 -15.82 -45.70 -14.49
CA MET A 1 -15.70 -45.66 -13.01
C MET A 1 -14.26 -45.47 -12.53
N VAL A 2 -13.22 -45.61 -13.38
CA VAL A 2 -11.81 -45.37 -13.04
C VAL A 2 -11.40 -43.89 -13.19
N GLU A 3 -12.00 -43.16 -14.15
CA GLU A 3 -11.71 -41.72 -14.37
C GLU A 3 -12.13 -40.79 -13.22
N ALA A 4 -13.18 -41.14 -12.48
CA ALA A 4 -13.64 -40.35 -11.33
C ALA A 4 -12.67 -40.41 -10.13
N LEU A 5 -11.93 -41.53 -9.99
CA LEU A 5 -10.91 -41.65 -8.94
C LEU A 5 -9.63 -40.90 -9.32
N ALA A 6 -9.23 -40.90 -10.60
CA ALA A 6 -8.02 -40.19 -11.03
C ALA A 6 -8.12 -38.66 -10.85
N SER A 7 -9.32 -38.08 -11.02
CA SER A 7 -9.56 -36.66 -10.75
C SER A 7 -9.50 -36.33 -9.25
N ASP A 8 -10.02 -37.22 -8.39
CA ASP A 8 -10.02 -37.05 -6.93
C ASP A 8 -8.60 -37.17 -6.32
N TYR A 9 -7.77 -38.07 -6.87
CA TYR A 9 -6.34 -38.16 -6.52
C TYR A 9 -5.51 -36.96 -7.01
N THR A 10 -5.92 -36.30 -8.11
CA THR A 10 -5.19 -35.14 -8.63
C THR A 10 -5.52 -33.86 -7.84
N GLU A 11 -6.74 -33.74 -7.32
CA GLU A 11 -7.15 -32.56 -6.51
C GLU A 11 -6.66 -32.63 -5.06
N SER A 12 -6.35 -33.83 -4.55
CA SER A 12 -5.83 -34.03 -3.19
C SER A 12 -4.32 -33.78 -3.06
N GLU A 13 -3.53 -33.83 -4.15
CA GLU A 13 -2.11 -33.43 -4.14
C GLU A 13 -1.88 -31.92 -4.33
N PHE A 14 -2.85 -31.17 -4.88
CA PHE A 14 -2.76 -29.70 -4.96
C PHE A 14 -3.21 -28.97 -3.69
N ARG A 15 -3.66 -29.72 -2.68
CA ARG A 15 -3.78 -29.26 -1.30
C ARG A 15 -2.61 -29.79 -0.48
N GLN A 16 -1.39 -29.53 -0.97
CA GLN A 16 -0.32 -29.27 -0.02
C GLN A 16 -0.80 -28.08 0.81
N ASP A 17 -1.35 -28.38 1.99
CA ASP A 17 -1.13 -27.59 3.18
C ASP A 17 0.38 -27.30 3.22
N GLU A 18 0.79 -26.21 2.55
CA GLU A 18 1.89 -25.39 3.02
C GLU A 18 1.54 -25.22 4.49
N VAL A 19 2.23 -25.98 5.34
CA VAL A 19 2.27 -25.71 6.76
C VAL A 19 2.91 -24.33 6.80
N VAL A 20 2.07 -23.30 6.73
CA VAL A 20 2.42 -21.91 6.97
C VAL A 20 2.78 -21.92 8.43
N VAL A 21 4.02 -22.30 8.73
CA VAL A 21 4.60 -22.20 10.05
C VAL A 21 4.45 -20.72 10.37
N ARG A 22 3.42 -20.38 11.14
CA ARG A 22 3.14 -19.01 11.59
C ARG A 22 4.26 -18.64 12.56
N VAL A 23 5.39 -18.27 11.99
CA VAL A 23 6.47 -17.65 12.74
C VAL A 23 5.92 -16.31 13.20
N ARG A 24 5.95 -16.05 14.51
CA ARG A 24 5.44 -14.77 15.04
C ARG A 24 6.25 -13.64 14.39
N TYR A 25 5.60 -12.54 14.00
CA TYR A 25 6.29 -11.35 13.44
C TYR A 25 7.48 -10.88 14.31
N HIS A 26 7.37 -11.05 15.63
CA HIS A 26 8.45 -10.77 16.58
C HIS A 26 9.68 -11.69 16.42
N GLN A 27 9.51 -12.93 15.97
CA GLN A 27 10.61 -13.85 15.69
C GLN A 27 11.31 -13.54 14.36
N LEU A 28 10.62 -12.96 13.37
CA LEU A 28 11.25 -12.45 12.14
C LEU A 28 12.07 -11.18 12.43
N LEU A 29 11.51 -10.22 13.18
CA LEU A 29 12.19 -8.96 13.52
C LEU A 29 13.37 -9.15 14.49
N LYS A 30 13.44 -10.28 15.21
CA LYS A 30 14.56 -10.60 16.12
C LYS A 30 15.88 -10.83 15.39
N TYR A 31 15.84 -11.21 14.11
CA TYR A 31 17.03 -11.41 13.27
C TYR A 31 17.40 -10.17 12.44
N ALA A 32 16.58 -9.11 12.47
CA ALA A 32 16.82 -7.90 11.70
C ALA A 32 17.81 -6.96 12.43
N PRO A 33 18.85 -6.44 11.76
CA PRO A 33 19.70 -5.38 12.31
C PRO A 33 18.88 -4.13 12.65
N PRO A 34 19.31 -3.31 13.63
CA PRO A 34 18.58 -2.12 14.07
C PRO A 34 18.33 -1.10 12.95
N PHE A 35 19.18 -1.10 11.92
CA PHE A 35 19.00 -0.28 10.71
C PHE A 35 17.75 -0.65 9.91
N GLU A 36 17.45 -1.94 9.77
CA GLU A 36 16.27 -2.42 9.03
C GLU A 36 14.98 -2.18 9.78
N ILE A 37 15.01 -2.29 11.11
CA ILE A 37 13.88 -1.93 11.96
C ILE A 37 13.56 -0.43 11.81
N GLY A 38 14.59 0.42 11.78
CA GLY A 38 14.41 1.86 11.53
C GLY A 38 13.77 2.14 10.18
N MET A 39 14.24 1.50 9.12
CA MET A 39 13.64 1.60 7.79
C MET A 39 12.19 1.09 7.80
N PHE A 40 11.93 -0.08 8.35
CA PHE A 40 10.58 -0.65 8.43
C PHE A 40 9.58 0.30 9.10
N ILE A 41 9.96 0.95 10.22
CA ILE A 41 9.13 1.95 10.89
C ILE A 41 8.83 3.14 9.96
N ILE A 42 9.84 3.65 9.24
CA ILE A 42 9.64 4.73 8.26
C ILE A 42 8.68 4.29 7.16
N GLY A 43 8.79 3.06 6.67
CA GLY A 43 7.87 2.48 5.69
C GLY A 43 6.43 2.36 6.21
N VAL A 44 6.25 1.97 7.48
CA VAL A 44 4.93 1.90 8.13
C VAL A 44 4.32 3.29 8.29
N VAL A 45 5.10 4.29 8.73
CA VAL A 45 4.64 5.68 8.84
C VAL A 45 4.27 6.24 7.47
N ALA A 46 5.08 5.98 6.44
CA ALA A 46 4.77 6.35 5.07
C ALA A 46 3.47 5.71 4.57
N SER A 47 3.21 4.45 4.93
CA SER A 47 1.95 3.75 4.61
C SER A 47 0.73 4.45 5.22
N ALA A 48 0.83 4.89 6.47
CA ALA A 48 -0.21 5.65 7.12
C ALA A 48 -0.44 7.01 6.42
N LEU A 49 0.64 7.72 6.06
CA LEU A 49 0.56 9.01 5.36
C LEU A 49 -0.10 8.89 3.99
N ILE A 50 0.18 7.83 3.23
CA ILE A 50 -0.47 7.60 1.94
C ILE A 50 -1.96 7.30 2.13
N GLY A 51 -2.33 6.50 3.13
CA GLY A 51 -3.73 6.25 3.46
C GLY A 51 -4.50 7.54 3.78
N VAL A 52 -3.88 8.46 4.54
CA VAL A 52 -4.46 9.80 4.82
C VAL A 52 -4.55 10.63 3.53
N SER A 53 -3.56 10.53 2.64
CA SER A 53 -3.54 11.26 1.36
C SER A 53 -4.73 10.91 0.46
N THR A 54 -5.23 9.66 0.53
CA THR A 54 -6.45 9.26 -0.17
C THR A 54 -7.69 9.99 0.36
N GLN A 55 -7.85 10.09 1.68
CA GLN A 55 -8.97 10.83 2.28
C GLN A 55 -8.89 12.34 1.98
N LEU A 56 -7.66 12.88 2.01
CA LEU A 56 -7.41 14.29 1.69
C LEU A 56 -7.72 14.61 0.22
N SER A 57 -7.46 13.66 -0.69
CA SER A 57 -7.81 13.77 -2.10
C SER A 57 -9.32 13.88 -2.33
N PHE A 58 -10.14 13.16 -1.55
CA PHE A 58 -11.59 13.28 -1.61
C PHE A 58 -12.08 14.67 -1.15
N LEU A 59 -11.47 15.25 -0.12
CA LEU A 59 -11.81 16.60 0.35
C LEU A 59 -11.47 17.69 -0.69
N LEU A 60 -10.30 17.58 -1.32
CA LEU A 60 -9.91 18.49 -2.40
C LEU A 60 -10.79 18.34 -3.63
N PHE A 61 -11.19 17.10 -3.95
CA PHE A 61 -12.11 16.84 -5.03
C PHE A 61 -13.48 17.50 -4.78
N SER A 62 -14.00 17.44 -3.55
CA SER A 62 -15.22 18.15 -3.19
C SER A 62 -15.10 19.66 -3.41
N SER A 63 -13.95 20.24 -3.06
CA SER A 63 -13.69 21.68 -3.27
C SER A 63 -13.58 22.03 -4.76
N LEU A 64 -13.00 21.15 -5.58
CA LEU A 64 -12.95 21.31 -7.04
C LEU A 64 -14.36 21.31 -7.64
N VAL A 65 -15.23 20.39 -7.21
CA VAL A 65 -16.62 20.30 -7.69
C VAL A 65 -17.41 21.55 -7.32
N ASP A 66 -17.21 22.07 -6.11
CA ASP A 66 -17.86 23.31 -5.64
C ASP A 66 -17.41 24.53 -6.45
N ASP A 67 -16.10 24.65 -6.74
CA ASP A 67 -15.53 25.68 -7.62
C ASP A 67 -16.08 25.59 -9.06
N PHE A 68 -16.40 24.39 -9.55
CA PHE A 68 -17.08 24.21 -10.84
C PHE A 68 -18.54 24.64 -10.82
N SER A 69 -19.23 24.48 -9.68
CA SER A 69 -20.64 24.89 -9.51
C SER A 69 -20.81 26.39 -9.29
N SER A 70 -19.80 27.07 -8.72
CA SER A 70 -19.78 28.51 -8.44
C SER A 70 -18.52 29.14 -9.03
N PRO A 71 -18.49 29.43 -10.34
CA PRO A 71 -17.26 29.76 -11.06
C PRO A 71 -16.63 31.08 -10.59
N THR A 72 -15.70 30.98 -9.65
CA THR A 72 -14.80 32.08 -9.26
C THR A 72 -13.48 31.90 -10.02
N GLN A 73 -13.18 32.78 -10.98
CA GLN A 73 -12.04 32.64 -11.91
C GLN A 73 -10.66 32.46 -11.24
N GLY A 74 -10.50 32.78 -9.96
CA GLY A 74 -9.25 32.62 -9.20
C GLY A 74 -9.14 31.33 -8.36
N GLY A 75 -10.25 30.74 -7.94
CA GLY A 75 -10.27 29.57 -7.04
C GLY A 75 -9.79 28.30 -7.73
N PHE A 76 -10.35 28.05 -8.92
CA PHE A 76 -10.12 26.83 -9.68
C PHE A 76 -8.64 26.52 -9.96
N LYS A 77 -7.86 27.50 -10.44
CA LYS A 77 -6.43 27.32 -10.73
C LYS A 77 -5.63 26.96 -9.47
N THR A 78 -5.96 27.60 -8.35
CA THR A 78 -5.31 27.32 -7.05
C THR A 78 -5.65 25.92 -6.56
N THR A 79 -6.91 25.49 -6.68
CA THR A 79 -7.35 24.17 -6.24
C THR A 79 -6.71 23.05 -7.07
N VAL A 80 -6.64 23.22 -8.40
CA VAL A 80 -5.95 22.27 -9.29
C VAL A 80 -4.45 22.17 -8.99
N GLN A 81 -3.78 23.30 -8.74
CA GLN A 81 -2.36 23.31 -8.38
C GLN A 81 -2.09 22.57 -7.06
N ARG A 82 -2.95 22.74 -6.06
CA ARG A 82 -2.86 22.03 -4.78
C ARG A 82 -3.03 20.52 -4.95
N MET A 83 -3.98 20.09 -5.78
CA MET A 83 -4.20 18.66 -6.08
C MET A 83 -2.98 18.05 -6.79
N ALA A 84 -2.38 18.76 -7.75
CA ALA A 84 -1.18 18.32 -8.45
C ALA A 84 0.05 18.19 -7.52
N MET A 85 0.25 19.17 -6.62
CA MET A 85 1.33 19.09 -5.61
C MET A 85 1.14 17.91 -4.66
N LEU A 86 -0.09 17.68 -4.20
CA LEU A 86 -0.40 16.54 -3.33
C LEU A 86 -0.12 15.21 -4.03
N GLY A 87 -0.51 15.07 -5.29
CA GLY A 87 -0.19 13.89 -6.11
C GLY A 87 1.33 13.65 -6.22
N ALA A 88 2.10 14.69 -6.52
CA ALA A 88 3.56 14.58 -6.64
C ALA A 88 4.25 14.17 -5.33
N VAL A 89 3.82 14.75 -4.20
CA VAL A 89 4.35 14.40 -2.88
C VAL A 89 3.97 12.96 -2.51
N THR A 90 2.71 12.58 -2.72
CA THR A 90 2.24 11.22 -2.42
C THR A 90 2.97 10.18 -3.26
N PHE A 91 3.30 10.49 -4.51
CA PHE A 91 4.08 9.62 -5.39
C PHE A 91 5.50 9.37 -4.85
N LEU A 92 6.20 10.42 -4.42
CA LEU A 92 7.52 10.30 -3.81
C LEU A 92 7.49 9.49 -2.50
N VAL A 93 6.51 9.76 -1.64
CA VAL A 93 6.32 9.04 -0.37
C VAL A 93 6.00 7.56 -0.63
N ALA A 94 5.15 7.27 -1.63
CA ALA A 94 4.84 5.90 -2.06
C ALA A 94 6.06 5.15 -2.57
N TYR A 95 6.88 5.80 -3.39
CA TYR A 95 8.11 5.22 -3.89
C TYR A 95 9.07 4.86 -2.75
N MET A 96 9.27 5.79 -1.81
CA MET A 96 10.12 5.57 -0.64
C MET A 96 9.59 4.45 0.26
N GLN A 97 8.28 4.38 0.50
CA GLN A 97 7.66 3.29 1.24
C GLN A 97 7.90 1.94 0.57
N MET A 98 7.62 1.83 -0.73
CA MET A 98 7.70 0.56 -1.45
C MET A 98 9.15 0.09 -1.50
N PHE A 99 10.10 1.00 -1.73
CA PHE A 99 11.53 0.71 -1.66
C PHE A 99 11.94 0.19 -0.28
N CYS A 100 11.47 0.85 0.78
CA CYS A 100 11.81 0.52 2.14
C CYS A 100 11.27 -0.85 2.58
N LEU A 101 10.02 -1.14 2.24
CA LEU A 101 9.40 -2.43 2.57
C LEU A 101 9.97 -3.58 1.72
N GLN A 102 10.26 -3.33 0.43
CA GLN A 102 10.92 -4.33 -0.43
C GLN A 102 12.34 -4.64 0.01
N PHE A 103 13.09 -3.64 0.48
CA PHE A 103 14.42 -3.86 1.04
C PHE A 103 14.38 -4.74 2.29
N CYS A 104 13.39 -4.52 3.17
CA CYS A 104 13.17 -5.36 4.35
C CYS A 104 12.68 -6.78 4.00
N ALA A 105 11.91 -6.94 2.92
CA ALA A 105 11.33 -8.22 2.50
C ALA A 105 12.27 -9.11 1.68
N ARG A 106 13.34 -8.55 1.12
CA ARG A 106 14.34 -9.28 0.30
C ARG A 106 15.39 -10.01 1.16
N ARG A 107 15.35 -9.85 2.48
CA ARG A 107 16.12 -10.63 3.45
C ARG A 107 15.24 -11.72 4.06
#